data_AF-A0A963Y2T9-F1
#
_entry.id   AF-A0A963Y2T9-F1
#
_cell.length_a   1.000
_cell.length_b   1.000
_cell.length_c   1.000
_cell.angle_alpha   90.00
_cell.angle_beta   90.00
_cell.angle_gamma   90.00
#
_symmetry.space_group_name_H-M   'P 1'
#
loop_
_entity.id
_entity.type
_entity.pdbx_description
1 polymer ?
#
loop_
_entity_poly.entity_id
_entity_poly.type
_entity_poly.pdbx_seq_one_letter_code
_entity_poly.pdbx_strand_id
1 'polypeptide(L)'
;LQIPIFFSLYKVIYVTIELYHAPFVGWISDLSAPDPSSVLNLFGLLPWATPEPGSLFFIFSLGVFPILLGISMWLQQKLNPAPTDPTQQMIFAWMPWVFMFMLGSFASGLVLYWITNNIITFAQQYTIMTMHGKRPDIFDNIRKGFQRDKPAAK
;
A
#
# COMPACT_ATOMS: atom_id res chain seq x y z
N LEU A 1 9.46 14.15 -11.36
CA LEU A 1 9.11 15.09 -10.28
C LEU A 1 8.98 14.42 -8.89
N GLN A 2 8.65 13.12 -8.80
CA GLN A 2 8.46 12.44 -7.50
C GLN A 2 9.75 12.26 -6.67
N ILE A 3 10.87 11.95 -7.31
CA ILE A 3 12.12 11.59 -6.62
C ILE A 3 12.63 12.71 -5.68
N PRO A 4 12.67 13.99 -6.08
CA PRO A 4 13.03 15.08 -5.16
C PRO A 4 12.08 15.20 -3.95
N ILE A 5 10.76 15.11 -4.17
CA ILE A 5 9.76 15.21 -3.09
C ILE A 5 9.95 14.06 -2.08
N PHE A 6 10.13 12.85 -2.60
CA PHE A 6 10.42 11.68 -1.80
C PHE A 6 11.68 11.87 -0.95
N PHE A 7 12.79 12.32 -1.56
CA PHE A 7 14.04 12.53 -0.84
C PHE A 7 13.90 13.59 0.24
N SER A 8 13.20 14.69 -0.05
CA SER A 8 12.92 15.74 0.94
C SER A 8 12.12 15.21 2.13
N LEU A 9 11.04 14.46 1.89
CA LEU A 9 10.22 13.89 2.97
C LEU A 9 11.00 12.86 3.78
N TYR A 10 11.71 11.95 3.11
CA TYR A 10 12.60 11.00 3.78
C TYR A 10 13.61 11.72 4.67
N LYS A 11 14.25 12.78 4.15
CA LYS A 11 15.27 13.52 4.89
C LYS A 11 14.67 14.31 6.06
N VAL A 12 13.50 14.91 5.89
CA VAL A 12 12.77 15.61 6.97
C VAL A 12 12.40 14.63 8.08
N ILE A 13 11.82 13.48 7.75
CA ILE A 13 11.47 12.46 8.76
C ILE A 13 12.71 11.96 9.51
N TYR A 14 13.84 11.85 8.82
CA TYR A 14 15.09 11.40 9.44
C TYR A 14 15.78 12.45 10.31
N VAL A 15 15.65 13.74 9.99
CA VAL A 15 16.41 14.83 10.66
C VAL A 15 15.58 15.55 11.71
N THR A 16 14.26 15.59 11.57
CA THR A 16 13.36 16.29 12.49
C THR A 16 13.16 15.49 13.77
N ILE A 17 13.64 16.03 14.89
CA ILE A 17 13.51 15.42 16.22
C ILE A 17 12.04 15.31 16.65
N GLU A 18 11.15 16.19 16.15
CA GLU A 18 9.72 16.18 16.50
C GLU A 18 8.97 14.94 16.03
N LEU A 19 9.50 14.24 15.02
CA LEU A 19 8.89 13.00 14.51
C LEU A 19 9.40 11.75 15.24
N TYR A 20 10.41 11.91 16.09
CA TYR A 20 10.93 10.85 16.94
C TYR A 20 9.95 10.57 18.08
N HIS A 21 9.50 9.32 18.21
CA HIS A 21 8.44 8.92 19.15
C HIS A 21 7.15 9.74 19.01
N ALA A 22 6.87 10.27 17.82
CA ALA A 22 5.63 10.96 17.57
C ALA A 22 4.50 9.92 17.39
N PRO A 23 3.51 9.86 18.29
CA PRO A 23 2.38 8.96 18.13
C PRO A 23 1.43 9.48 17.05
N PHE A 24 0.78 8.57 16.33
CA PHE A 24 -0.21 8.93 15.32
C PHE A 24 -1.57 8.28 15.57
N VAL A 25 -1.72 6.99 15.28
CA VAL A 25 -3.00 6.27 15.40
C VAL A 25 -2.76 4.87 15.97
N GLY A 26 -3.49 4.54 17.03
CA GLY A 26 -3.57 3.18 17.59
C GLY A 26 -2.20 2.63 17.98
N TRP A 27 -1.69 1.69 17.18
CA TRP A 27 -0.42 0.99 17.41
C TRP A 27 0.82 1.76 16.94
N ILE A 28 0.66 2.86 16.19
CA ILE A 28 1.78 3.70 15.74
C ILE A 28 2.16 4.69 16.82
N SER A 29 3.27 4.39 17.50
CA SER A 29 3.87 5.23 18.53
C SER A 29 5.09 6.04 18.06
N ASP A 30 5.63 5.74 16.86
CA ASP A 30 6.80 6.44 16.31
C ASP A 30 6.70 6.52 14.78
N LEU A 31 6.65 7.76 14.26
CA LEU A 31 6.60 8.04 12.82
C LEU A 31 7.96 7.92 12.13
N SER A 32 9.05 7.99 12.89
CA SER A 32 10.43 7.87 12.38
C SER A 32 10.90 6.42 12.24
N ALA A 33 10.30 5.50 12.99
CA ALA A 33 10.58 4.07 12.95
C ALA A 33 9.64 3.31 11.98
N PRO A 34 10.02 2.12 11.51
CA PRO A 34 9.13 1.23 10.77
C PRO A 34 7.86 0.86 11.57
N ASP A 35 6.80 0.44 10.87
CA ASP A 35 5.55 0.00 11.51
C ASP A 35 5.82 -1.17 12.49
N PRO A 36 5.51 -1.01 13.80
CA PRO A 36 5.74 -2.04 14.82
C PRO A 36 4.70 -3.16 14.76
N SER A 37 3.67 -3.07 13.92
CA SER A 37 2.71 -4.14 13.72
C SER A 37 3.23 -5.20 12.74
N SER A 38 2.79 -6.44 12.92
CA SER A 38 3.15 -7.56 12.07
C SER A 38 2.12 -8.67 12.19
N VAL A 39 1.91 -9.45 11.12
CA VAL A 39 1.13 -10.69 11.20
C VAL A 39 1.64 -11.59 12.35
N LEU A 40 2.94 -11.58 12.62
CA LEU A 40 3.59 -12.41 13.64
C LEU A 40 3.26 -11.99 15.08
N ASN A 41 3.07 -10.69 15.33
CA ASN A 41 2.64 -10.19 16.65
C ASN A 41 1.13 -9.95 16.71
N LEU A 42 0.37 -10.55 15.77
CA LEU A 42 -1.07 -10.33 15.59
C LEU A 42 -1.42 -8.84 15.53
N PHE A 43 -0.66 -8.08 14.74
CA PHE A 43 -0.79 -6.65 14.54
C PHE A 43 -0.67 -5.82 15.83
N GLY A 44 0.22 -6.25 16.74
CA GLY A 44 0.49 -5.59 18.02
C GLY A 44 -0.38 -6.06 19.17
N LEU A 45 -1.24 -7.07 18.97
CA LEU A 45 -2.00 -7.70 20.07
C LEU A 45 -1.10 -8.49 21.01
N LEU A 46 0.01 -9.02 20.50
CA LEU A 46 0.98 -9.77 21.30
C LEU A 46 2.18 -8.87 21.67
N PRO A 47 2.79 -9.02 22.86
CA PRO A 47 3.84 -8.14 23.38
C PRO A 47 5.24 -8.33 22.74
N TRP A 48 5.33 -9.01 21.60
CA TRP A 48 6.58 -9.44 20.97
C TRP A 48 6.94 -8.41 19.90
N ALA A 49 8.21 -8.02 19.83
CA ALA A 49 8.70 -7.12 18.80
C ALA A 49 8.68 -7.80 17.42
N THR A 50 8.60 -6.99 16.37
CA THR A 50 8.72 -7.48 14.99
C THR A 50 10.15 -7.99 14.73
N PRO A 51 10.32 -9.07 13.94
CA PRO A 51 11.65 -9.52 13.55
C PRO A 51 12.45 -8.42 12.86
N GLU A 52 13.74 -8.32 13.16
CA GLU A 52 14.61 -7.29 12.59
C GLU A 52 14.80 -7.46 11.05
N PRO A 53 15.00 -6.36 10.31
CA PRO A 53 15.37 -6.39 8.89
C PRO A 53 16.70 -7.13 8.68
N GLY A 54 16.64 -8.41 8.33
CA GLY A 54 17.80 -9.31 8.21
C GLY A 54 17.57 -10.70 8.80
N SER A 55 16.54 -10.84 9.65
CA SER A 55 16.08 -12.15 10.13
C SER A 55 15.36 -12.93 9.03
N LEU A 56 15.50 -14.26 9.03
CA LEU A 56 14.72 -15.16 8.18
C LEU A 56 13.21 -14.94 8.35
N PHE A 57 12.78 -14.54 9.55
CA PHE A 57 11.37 -14.31 9.87
C PHE A 57 10.85 -12.94 9.38
N PHE A 58 11.73 -12.05 8.91
CA PHE A 58 11.33 -10.73 8.41
C PHE A 58 10.39 -10.83 7.21
N ILE A 59 10.54 -11.86 6.37
CA ILE A 59 9.67 -12.06 5.20
C ILE A 59 8.20 -12.30 5.58
N PHE A 60 7.95 -12.81 6.77
CA PHE A 60 6.60 -13.01 7.33
C PHE A 60 6.13 -11.81 8.15
N SER A 61 7.01 -10.82 8.36
CA SER A 61 6.71 -9.63 9.15
C SER A 61 6.03 -8.56 8.30
N LEU A 62 4.76 -8.80 7.99
CA LEU A 62 3.95 -7.85 7.23
C LEU A 62 3.07 -7.02 8.18
N GLY A 63 3.37 -5.72 8.28
CA GLY A 63 2.61 -4.77 9.11
C GLY A 63 1.34 -4.25 8.43
N VAL A 64 0.51 -3.56 9.21
CA VAL A 64 -0.75 -2.97 8.73
C VAL A 64 -0.49 -1.89 7.67
N PHE A 65 0.47 -0.98 7.90
CA PHE A 65 0.78 0.10 6.96
C PHE A 65 1.28 -0.43 5.60
N PRO A 66 2.23 -1.37 5.54
CA PRO A 66 2.60 -2.04 4.29
C PRO A 66 1.40 -2.63 3.53
N ILE A 67 0.48 -3.31 4.23
CA ILE A 67 -0.73 -3.88 3.61
C ILE A 67 -1.60 -2.79 3.02
N LEU A 68 -1.87 -1.72 3.79
CA LEU A 68 -2.63 -0.57 3.32
C LEU A 68 -1.96 0.12 2.13
N LEU A 69 -0.62 0.20 2.13
CA LEU A 69 0.15 0.71 1.01
C LEU A 69 -0.08 -0.14 -0.25
N GLY A 70 0.10 -1.46 -0.15
CA GLY A 70 -0.11 -2.39 -1.27
C GLY A 70 -1.54 -2.30 -1.83
N ILE A 71 -2.54 -2.27 -0.96
CA ILE A 71 -3.96 -2.11 -1.36
C ILE A 71 -4.18 -0.75 -2.04
N SER A 72 -3.66 0.34 -1.47
CA SER A 72 -3.84 1.68 -2.04
C SER A 72 -3.20 1.80 -3.43
N MET A 73 -2.00 1.24 -3.62
CA MET A 73 -1.32 1.19 -4.91
C MET A 73 -2.08 0.34 -5.91
N TRP A 74 -2.59 -0.82 -5.49
CA TRP A 74 -3.41 -1.68 -6.34
C TRP A 74 -4.69 -0.98 -6.81
N LEU A 75 -5.37 -0.26 -5.91
CA LEU A 75 -6.57 0.53 -6.24
C LEU A 75 -6.25 1.62 -7.27
N GLN A 76 -5.15 2.35 -7.09
CA GLN A 76 -4.72 3.34 -8.07
C GLN A 76 -4.41 2.74 -9.42
N GLN A 77 -3.73 1.59 -9.43
CA GLN A 77 -3.38 0.91 -10.67
C GLN A 77 -4.62 0.51 -11.48
N LYS A 78 -5.75 0.22 -10.83
CA LYS A 78 -7.02 -0.06 -11.50
C LYS A 78 -7.60 1.15 -12.25
N LEU A 79 -7.23 2.37 -11.86
CA LEU A 79 -7.64 3.59 -12.57
C LEU A 79 -6.70 3.92 -13.73
N ASN A 80 -5.47 3.39 -13.71
CA ASN A 80 -4.50 3.60 -14.77
C ASN A 80 -4.80 2.67 -15.97
N PRO A 81 -4.69 3.17 -17.23
CA PRO A 81 -4.83 2.32 -18.41
C PRO A 81 -3.83 1.16 -18.38
N ALA A 82 -4.31 -0.07 -18.55
CA ALA A 82 -3.45 -1.23 -18.61
C ALA A 82 -2.56 -1.18 -19.87
N PRO A 83 -1.27 -1.54 -19.77
CA PRO A 83 -0.41 -1.70 -20.95
C PRO A 83 -1.00 -2.70 -21.95
N THR A 84 -0.75 -2.53 -23.24
CA THR A 84 -1.28 -3.45 -24.27
C THR A 84 -0.52 -4.78 -24.35
N ASP A 85 0.74 -4.81 -23.88
CA ASP A 85 1.60 -5.99 -23.85
C ASP A 85 1.35 -6.85 -22.59
N PRO A 86 1.05 -8.16 -22.72
CA PRO A 86 0.81 -9.05 -21.58
C PRO A 86 1.99 -9.17 -20.61
N THR A 87 3.23 -9.06 -21.08
CA THR A 87 4.43 -9.13 -20.22
C THR A 87 4.47 -7.91 -19.29
N GLN A 88 4.19 -6.73 -19.83
CA GLN A 88 4.14 -5.50 -19.04
C GLN A 88 2.97 -5.50 -18.06
N GLN A 89 1.79 -5.98 -18.46
CA GLN A 89 0.65 -6.14 -17.56
C GLN A 89 1.00 -6.99 -16.34
N MET A 90 1.70 -8.11 -16.56
CA MET A 90 2.13 -8.99 -15.48
C MET A 90 3.07 -8.27 -14.51
N ILE A 91 4.09 -7.56 -15.02
CA ILE A 91 5.01 -6.79 -14.16
C ILE A 91 4.25 -5.75 -13.33
N PHE A 92 3.39 -4.97 -13.98
CA PHE A 92 2.59 -3.95 -13.31
C PHE A 92 1.69 -4.57 -12.23
N ALA A 93 1.08 -5.74 -12.48
CA ALA A 93 0.22 -6.41 -11.50
C ALA A 93 0.96 -6.83 -10.22
N TRP A 94 2.28 -7.11 -10.32
CA TRP A 94 3.11 -7.47 -9.18
C TRP A 94 3.71 -6.27 -8.43
N MET A 95 3.88 -5.12 -9.09
CA MET A 95 4.52 -3.94 -8.50
C MET A 95 3.96 -3.52 -7.13
N PRO A 96 2.64 -3.40 -6.91
CA PRO A 96 2.09 -3.02 -5.60
C PRO A 96 2.52 -3.97 -4.48
N TRP A 97 2.58 -5.27 -4.77
CA TRP A 97 2.91 -6.30 -3.79
C TRP A 97 4.40 -6.32 -3.48
N VAL A 98 5.24 -6.15 -4.50
CA VAL A 98 6.70 -6.02 -4.31
C VAL A 98 7.02 -4.79 -3.46
N PHE A 99 6.41 -3.65 -3.77
CA PHE A 99 6.59 -2.41 -3.01
C PHE A 99 6.01 -2.48 -1.60
N MET A 100 4.93 -3.23 -1.38
CA MET A 100 4.45 -3.51 -0.03
C MET A 100 5.54 -4.14 0.86
N PHE A 101 6.24 -5.16 0.38
CA PHE A 101 7.33 -5.79 1.17
C PHE A 101 8.59 -4.92 1.24
N MET A 102 8.96 -4.27 0.13
CA MET A 102 10.17 -3.46 0.05
C MET A 102 10.08 -2.18 0.89
N LEU A 103 8.94 -1.50 0.85
CA LEU A 103 8.74 -0.21 1.54
C LEU A 103 8.25 -0.40 2.97
N GLY A 104 7.88 -1.62 3.37
CA GLY A 104 7.45 -1.88 4.74
C GLY A 104 8.55 -1.76 5.80
N SER A 105 9.82 -1.75 5.38
CA SER A 105 10.98 -1.48 6.24
C SER A 105 11.29 0.01 6.39
N PHE A 106 10.59 0.90 5.69
CA PHE A 106 10.81 2.34 5.78
C PHE A 106 10.06 2.94 6.97
N ALA A 107 10.46 4.15 7.38
CA ALA A 107 9.78 4.92 8.42
C ALA A 107 8.27 4.98 8.16
N SER A 108 7.46 4.70 9.18
CA SER A 108 6.01 4.61 9.07
C SER A 108 5.37 5.91 8.60
N GLY A 109 5.96 7.07 8.94
CA GLY A 109 5.53 8.38 8.42
C GLY A 109 5.68 8.53 6.90
N LEU A 110 6.72 7.92 6.31
CA LEU A 110 6.91 7.93 4.85
C LEU A 110 5.89 7.03 4.16
N VAL A 111 5.62 5.86 4.76
CA VAL A 111 4.59 4.93 4.27
C VAL A 111 3.20 5.57 4.37
N LEU A 112 2.91 6.25 5.48
CA LEU A 112 1.67 7.01 5.69
C LEU A 112 1.48 8.10 4.62
N TYR A 113 2.55 8.83 4.29
CA TYR A 113 2.52 9.80 3.20
C TYR A 113 2.10 9.16 1.88
N TRP A 114 2.70 8.02 1.51
CA TRP A 114 2.33 7.33 0.28
C TRP A 114 0.89 6.85 0.29
N ILE A 115 0.43 6.23 1.38
CA ILE A 115 -0.96 5.78 1.51
C ILE A 115 -1.91 6.97 1.31
N THR A 116 -1.65 8.08 1.99
CA THR A 116 -2.47 9.29 1.93
C THR A 116 -2.47 9.88 0.52
N ASN A 117 -1.29 10.06 -0.07
CA ASN A 117 -1.15 10.52 -1.45
C ASN A 117 -1.90 9.59 -2.42
N ASN A 118 -1.85 8.28 -2.16
CA ASN A 118 -2.48 7.30 -3.01
C ASN A 118 -4.00 7.41 -2.99
N ILE A 119 -4.56 7.52 -1.78
CA ILE A 119 -5.99 7.70 -1.54
C ILE A 119 -6.50 9.00 -2.17
N ILE A 120 -5.80 10.11 -1.98
CA ILE A 120 -6.18 11.41 -2.56
C ILE A 120 -6.19 11.34 -4.09
N THR A 121 -5.12 10.83 -4.68
CA THR A 121 -5.00 10.69 -6.14
C THR A 121 -6.06 9.74 -6.69
N PHE A 122 -6.34 8.64 -5.99
CA PHE A 122 -7.43 7.73 -6.36
C PHE A 122 -8.78 8.45 -6.35
N ALA A 123 -9.10 9.16 -5.26
CA ALA A 123 -10.35 9.90 -5.13
C ALA A 123 -10.49 10.97 -6.22
N GLN A 124 -9.42 11.70 -6.51
CA GLN A 124 -9.36 12.68 -7.60
C GLN A 124 -9.63 12.02 -8.95
N GLN A 125 -8.87 10.98 -9.31
CA GLN A 125 -9.01 10.29 -10.60
C GLN A 125 -10.39 9.66 -10.74
N TYR A 126 -10.88 8.99 -9.71
CA TYR A 126 -12.21 8.39 -9.68
C TYR A 126 -13.31 9.44 -9.93
N THR A 127 -13.21 10.60 -9.28
CA THR A 127 -14.15 11.71 -9.45
C THR A 127 -14.11 12.24 -10.88
N ILE A 128 -12.93 12.51 -11.43
CA ILE A 128 -12.74 13.00 -12.80
C ILE A 128 -13.33 12.00 -13.82
N MET A 129 -13.02 10.72 -13.70
CA MET A 129 -13.54 9.69 -14.62
C MET A 129 -15.07 9.60 -14.56
N THR A 130 -15.63 9.70 -13.35
CA THR A 130 -17.08 9.74 -13.14
C THR A 130 -17.71 10.99 -13.77
N MET A 131 -17.07 12.16 -13.68
CA MET A 131 -17.52 13.40 -14.34
C MET A 131 -17.48 13.30 -15.86
N HIS A 132 -16.53 12.56 -16.43
CA HIS A 132 -16.46 12.27 -17.88
C HIS A 132 -17.35 11.09 -18.32
N GLY A 133 -18.26 10.61 -17.47
CA GLY A 133 -19.25 9.60 -17.81
C GLY A 133 -18.75 8.16 -17.86
N LYS A 134 -17.48 7.90 -17.49
CA LYS A 134 -16.93 6.54 -17.38
C LYS A 134 -16.71 6.23 -15.91
N ARG A 135 -17.63 5.49 -15.27
CA ARG A 135 -17.37 4.96 -13.92
C ARG A 135 -16.28 3.91 -14.04
N PRO A 136 -15.11 4.09 -13.42
CA PRO A 136 -14.07 3.07 -13.46
C PRO A 136 -14.54 1.84 -12.71
N ASP A 137 -14.64 0.71 -13.41
CA ASP A 137 -15.06 -0.55 -12.81
C ASP A 137 -13.90 -1.21 -12.05
N ILE A 138 -13.70 -0.81 -10.80
CA ILE A 138 -12.60 -1.26 -9.94
C ILE A 138 -12.68 -2.77 -9.65
N PHE A 139 -13.89 -3.34 -9.65
CA PHE A 139 -14.17 -4.72 -9.24
C PHE A 139 -14.78 -5.60 -10.34
N ASP A 140 -14.77 -5.18 -11.60
CA ASP A 140 -15.50 -5.89 -12.66
C ASP A 140 -15.03 -7.33 -12.85
N ASN A 141 -13.71 -7.55 -12.76
CA ASN A 141 -13.12 -8.89 -12.88
C ASN A 141 -13.56 -9.82 -11.74
N ILE A 142 -13.77 -9.30 -10.53
CA ILE A 142 -14.25 -10.09 -9.39
C ILE A 142 -15.71 -10.44 -9.60
N ARG A 143 -16.53 -9.47 -10.02
CA ARG A 143 -17.96 -9.66 -10.27
C ARG A 143 -18.22 -10.65 -11.42
N LYS A 144 -17.43 -10.58 -12.50
CA LYS A 144 -17.51 -11.50 -13.64
C LYS A 144 -17.07 -12.93 -13.28
N GLY A 145 -16.11 -13.09 -12.35
CA GLY A 145 -15.71 -14.40 -11.83
C GLY A 145 -16.86 -15.13 -11.14
N PHE A 146 -17.59 -14.44 -10.25
CA PHE A 146 -18.75 -15.03 -9.54
C PHE A 146 -19.95 -15.32 -10.46
N GLN A 147 -20.08 -14.65 -11.60
CA GLN A 147 -21.18 -14.86 -12.54
C GLN A 147 -20.97 -16.07 -13.46
N ARG A 148 -19.72 -16.54 -13.60
CA ARG A 148 -19.36 -17.62 -14.54
C ARG A 148 -19.71 -19.03 -14.02
N ASP A 149 -20.06 -19.14 -12.73
CA ASP A 149 -20.38 -20.40 -12.04
C ASP A 149 -21.86 -20.78 -12.04
N LYS A 150 -22.74 -20.10 -12.79
CA LYS A 150 -24.08 -20.67 -13.04
C LYS A 150 -23.94 -21.76 -14.09
N PRO A 151 -24.04 -23.06 -13.73
CA PRO A 151 -24.08 -24.10 -14.74
C PRO A 151 -25.35 -23.87 -15.54
N ALA A 152 -25.23 -23.86 -16.87
CA ALA A 152 -26.41 -23.90 -17.73
C ALA A 152 -27.22 -25.15 -17.31
N ALA A 153 -28.40 -24.92 -16.74
CA ALA A 153 -29.33 -25.99 -16.43
C ALA A 153 -29.62 -26.75 -17.74
N LYS A 154 -29.22 -28.03 -17.76
CA LYS A 154 -29.57 -28.97 -18.82
C LYS A 154 -31.04 -29.36 -18.71
#